data_AF-A0A7R9G7H6-F1
#
_entry.id   AF-A0A7R9G7H6-F1
#
_cell.length_a   1.000
_cell.length_b   1.000
_cell.length_c   1.000
_cell.angle_alpha   90.00
_cell.angle_beta   90.00
_cell.angle_gamma   90.00
#
_symmetry.space_group_name_H-M   'P 1'
#
loop_
_entity.id
_entity.type
_entity.pdbx_description
1 polymer ?
#
loop_
_entity_poly.entity_id
_entity_poly.type
_entity_poly.pdbx_seq_one_letter_code
_entity_poly.pdbx_strand_id
1 'polypeptide(L)'
;MTRVSACSKVEGARIDHALHDNSAKLALEETLAFDAAVEAALNATDPEDTLIIVTADHSHVMTINGYPNRGNNILGESHIFKGLQEQSFVAHGISYAACMGPQRAICKRATHRHFWQASMKDEIWKTITARRNCAKAKNIVVFIGDGMGIPVITAARILKGQKAGKTGEETFLNFEKFPYTGLMRTYCTDKQVPDSACTGTALFSGIKAPYYTLGVDVHAKYGECKETMKYKSYFPESIMTYAQAAEKLTGFVTTSRVTHATPAATYAHSPHREWECDGKLPPEATECKDIARQMIEDAPARDFHVIMGGGRQFFFPNETYNQNRSETQCQRRDGRKLVETWMNDKKSRNATYKYVTTTSELQDAMRNKPDYLLGRHRDPHYFPTTKQ
;
A
#
# COMPACT_ATOMS: atom_id res chain seq x y z
N MET A 1 17.43 15.84 -23.60
CA MET A 1 17.05 15.58 -22.20
C MET A 1 17.01 14.08 -21.99
N THR A 2 17.90 13.52 -21.18
CA THR A 2 17.80 12.14 -20.71
C THR A 2 16.50 12.02 -19.91
N ARG A 3 15.51 11.25 -20.39
CA ARG A 3 14.22 11.15 -19.71
C ARG A 3 14.41 10.35 -18.42
N VAL A 4 14.46 11.05 -17.30
CA VAL A 4 14.49 10.50 -15.94
C VAL A 4 13.45 9.37 -15.82
N SER A 5 13.84 8.27 -15.19
CA SER A 5 13.01 7.08 -15.00
C SER A 5 12.99 6.70 -13.51
N ALA A 6 11.88 6.16 -13.02
CA ALA A 6 11.66 5.97 -11.59
C ALA A 6 11.07 4.60 -11.24
N CYS A 7 11.34 4.14 -10.02
CA CYS A 7 10.66 3.02 -9.37
C CYS A 7 10.23 3.48 -7.98
N SER A 8 8.93 3.62 -7.74
CA SER A 8 8.39 4.17 -6.49
C SER A 8 7.32 3.28 -5.86
N LYS A 9 7.13 3.46 -4.56
CA LYS A 9 6.13 2.75 -3.76
C LYS A 9 5.21 3.74 -3.03
N VAL A 10 3.91 3.51 -3.06
CA VAL A 10 2.89 4.32 -2.36
C VAL A 10 2.06 3.40 -1.48
N GLU A 11 1.74 3.82 -0.26
CA GLU A 11 1.12 2.94 0.75
C GLU A 11 -0.03 3.61 1.51
N GLY A 12 -1.21 2.97 1.47
CA GLY A 12 -2.39 3.32 2.25
C GLY A 12 -2.39 2.68 3.64
N ALA A 13 -1.31 2.83 4.40
CA ALA A 13 -1.07 2.10 5.65
C ALA A 13 -2.16 2.27 6.71
N ARG A 14 -2.85 3.41 6.73
CA ARG A 14 -3.96 3.68 7.67
C ARG A 14 -5.19 2.79 7.45
N ILE A 15 -5.33 2.13 6.29
CA ILE A 15 -6.38 1.13 6.03
C ILE A 15 -6.23 -0.04 7.01
N ASP A 16 -5.03 -0.63 7.08
CA ASP A 16 -4.66 -1.68 8.03
C ASP A 16 -4.91 -1.29 9.49
N HIS A 17 -4.33 -0.18 9.95
CA HIS A 17 -4.53 0.31 11.31
C HIS A 17 -6.01 0.49 11.66
N ALA A 18 -6.82 1.01 10.72
CA ALA A 18 -8.25 1.17 10.93
C ALA A 18 -9.00 -0.16 11.02
N LEU A 19 -8.54 -1.20 10.31
CA LEU A 19 -9.11 -2.55 10.39
C LEU A 19 -8.70 -3.25 11.70
N HIS A 20 -7.46 -3.07 12.16
CA HIS A 20 -7.01 -3.46 13.50
C HIS A 20 -7.85 -2.80 14.61
N ASP A 21 -8.11 -1.49 14.49
CA ASP A 21 -8.98 -0.72 15.39
C ASP A 21 -10.49 -1.06 15.25
N ASN A 22 -10.88 -1.98 14.33
CA ASN A 22 -12.26 -2.28 13.94
C ASN A 22 -13.09 -1.05 13.49
N SER A 23 -12.41 0.02 13.03
CA SER A 23 -12.98 1.29 12.60
C SER A 23 -13.32 1.26 11.10
N ALA A 24 -14.43 0.59 10.77
CA ALA A 24 -14.89 0.43 9.38
C ALA A 24 -14.96 1.77 8.61
N LYS A 25 -15.53 2.82 9.21
CA LYS A 25 -15.60 4.15 8.58
C LYS A 25 -14.21 4.66 8.16
N LEU A 26 -13.24 4.60 9.07
CA LEU A 26 -11.89 5.09 8.80
C LEU A 26 -11.21 4.25 7.70
N ALA A 27 -11.32 2.92 7.77
CA ALA A 27 -10.76 2.03 6.74
C ALA A 27 -11.29 2.37 5.34
N LEU A 28 -12.59 2.65 5.21
CA LEU A 28 -13.18 3.04 3.93
C LEU A 28 -12.77 4.45 3.49
N GLU A 29 -12.67 5.42 4.41
CA GLU A 29 -12.25 6.79 4.06
C GLU A 29 -10.77 6.86 3.65
N GLU A 30 -9.89 6.09 4.29
CA GLU A 30 -8.49 5.91 3.88
C GLU A 30 -8.38 5.17 2.53
N THR A 31 -9.24 4.18 2.27
CA THR A 31 -9.31 3.52 0.96
C THR A 31 -9.71 4.48 -0.17
N LEU A 32 -10.58 5.46 0.11
CA LEU A 32 -10.92 6.52 -0.86
C LEU A 32 -9.76 7.51 -1.08
N ALA A 33 -8.95 7.80 -0.06
CA ALA A 33 -7.75 8.61 -0.21
C ALA A 33 -6.68 7.89 -1.03
N PHE A 34 -6.48 6.59 -0.78
CA PHE A 34 -5.62 5.71 -1.57
C PHE A 34 -6.05 5.64 -3.04
N ASP A 35 -7.35 5.53 -3.31
CA ASP A 35 -7.91 5.55 -4.67
C ASP A 35 -7.72 6.90 -5.40
N ALA A 36 -7.73 8.01 -4.67
CA ALA A 36 -7.39 9.33 -5.22
C ALA A 36 -5.88 9.45 -5.52
N ALA A 37 -5.01 8.83 -4.71
CA ALA A 37 -3.57 8.77 -5.00
C ALA A 37 -3.26 7.93 -6.25
N VAL A 38 -4.01 6.85 -6.50
CA VAL A 38 -3.94 6.09 -7.77
C VAL A 38 -4.37 6.98 -8.95
N GLU A 39 -5.47 7.74 -8.80
CA GLU A 39 -5.93 8.68 -9.83
C GLU A 39 -4.90 9.77 -10.15
N ALA A 40 -4.24 10.32 -9.12
CA ALA A 40 -3.16 11.29 -9.29
C ALA A 40 -1.97 10.70 -10.07
N ALA A 41 -1.59 9.44 -9.82
CA ALA A 41 -0.52 8.77 -10.56
C ALA A 41 -0.91 8.46 -12.02
N LEU A 42 -2.15 8.01 -12.27
CA LEU A 42 -2.67 7.81 -13.62
C LEU A 42 -2.66 9.12 -14.44
N ASN A 43 -3.02 10.24 -13.82
CA ASN A 43 -3.01 11.56 -14.47
C ASN A 43 -1.60 12.15 -14.64
N ALA A 44 -0.62 11.69 -13.87
CA ALA A 44 0.77 12.18 -13.88
C ALA A 44 1.75 11.31 -14.70
N THR A 45 1.29 10.22 -15.30
CA THR A 45 2.15 9.24 -16.00
C THR A 45 1.56 8.81 -17.34
N ASP A 46 2.41 8.25 -18.20
CA ASP A 46 2.02 7.73 -19.52
C ASP A 46 1.86 6.20 -19.43
N PRO A 47 0.66 5.62 -19.69
CA PRO A 47 0.45 4.17 -19.60
C PRO A 47 1.22 3.35 -20.64
N GLU A 48 1.76 3.99 -21.70
CA GLU A 48 2.65 3.32 -22.65
C GLU A 48 4.07 3.12 -22.08
N ASP A 49 4.53 3.99 -21.17
CA ASP A 49 5.87 3.96 -20.56
C ASP A 49 5.91 3.65 -19.05
N THR A 50 4.74 3.55 -18.40
CA THR A 50 4.62 3.40 -16.94
C THR A 50 3.81 2.15 -16.54
N LEU A 51 4.42 1.29 -15.72
CA LEU A 51 3.76 0.18 -15.05
C LEU A 51 3.23 0.64 -13.69
N ILE A 52 1.91 0.64 -13.51
CA ILE A 52 1.27 0.81 -12.21
C ILE A 52 0.72 -0.53 -11.72
N ILE A 53 1.09 -0.92 -10.51
CA ILE A 53 0.58 -2.12 -9.83
C ILE A 53 -0.17 -1.64 -8.59
N VAL A 54 -1.39 -2.15 -8.37
CA VAL A 54 -2.15 -1.93 -7.14
C VAL A 54 -2.43 -3.28 -6.51
N THR A 55 -2.05 -3.45 -5.24
CA THR A 55 -2.25 -4.69 -4.50
C THR A 55 -2.41 -4.43 -3.01
N ALA A 56 -2.75 -5.47 -2.26
CA ALA A 56 -2.61 -5.51 -0.82
C ALA A 56 -1.50 -6.51 -0.47
N ASP A 57 -0.86 -6.31 0.67
CA ASP A 57 0.15 -7.22 1.21
C ASP A 57 -0.49 -8.37 2.01
N HIS A 58 -1.54 -8.07 2.77
CA HIS A 58 -2.42 -9.04 3.43
C HIS A 58 -3.87 -8.52 3.51
N SER A 59 -4.72 -9.14 4.33
CA SER A 59 -6.14 -8.80 4.47
C SER A 59 -6.58 -8.99 5.91
N HIS A 60 -7.40 -8.07 6.40
CA HIS A 60 -7.99 -8.14 7.74
C HIS A 60 -9.44 -8.61 7.77
N VAL A 61 -9.95 -8.76 9.00
CA VAL A 61 -11.31 -9.18 9.32
C VAL A 61 -12.35 -8.11 8.99
N MET A 62 -12.63 -7.93 7.69
CA MET A 62 -13.83 -7.20 7.24
C MET A 62 -14.85 -8.16 6.64
N THR A 63 -16.03 -8.23 7.25
CA THR A 63 -17.20 -8.95 6.72
C THR A 63 -18.37 -7.99 6.64
N ILE A 64 -19.02 -7.89 5.48
CA ILE A 64 -20.28 -7.17 5.32
C ILE A 64 -21.40 -8.11 5.79
N ASN A 65 -22.02 -7.83 6.93
CA ASN A 65 -23.05 -8.67 7.54
C ASN A 65 -24.47 -8.18 7.23
N GLY A 66 -25.45 -9.09 7.32
CA GLY A 66 -26.86 -8.82 7.06
C GLY A 66 -27.25 -8.92 5.57
N TYR A 67 -28.45 -8.43 5.25
CA TYR A 67 -28.99 -8.35 3.89
C TYR A 67 -29.30 -6.88 3.54
N PRO A 68 -28.28 -6.01 3.40
CA PRO A 68 -28.52 -4.60 3.07
C PRO A 68 -29.15 -4.50 1.67
N ASN A 69 -30.25 -3.75 1.56
CA ASN A 69 -30.82 -3.40 0.27
C ASN A 69 -29.84 -2.56 -0.55
N ARG A 70 -29.89 -2.70 -1.87
CA ARG A 70 -29.10 -1.86 -2.78
C ARG A 70 -29.38 -0.38 -2.53
N GLY A 71 -28.34 0.44 -2.40
CA GLY A 71 -28.44 1.86 -2.05
C GLY A 71 -28.57 2.14 -0.55
N ASN A 72 -28.58 1.12 0.32
CA ASN A 72 -28.46 1.34 1.76
C ASN A 72 -27.06 1.87 2.11
N ASN A 73 -26.97 2.82 3.04
CA ASN A 73 -25.69 3.40 3.45
C ASN A 73 -24.75 2.31 3.99
N ILE A 74 -23.53 2.21 3.44
CA ILE A 74 -22.53 1.19 3.82
C ILE A 74 -22.01 1.35 5.26
N LEU A 75 -22.25 2.51 5.88
CA LEU A 75 -21.99 2.78 7.30
C LEU A 75 -23.28 2.80 8.15
N GLY A 76 -24.43 2.46 7.55
CA GLY A 76 -25.73 2.38 8.22
C GLY A 76 -26.04 0.98 8.74
N GLU A 77 -27.09 0.87 9.55
CA GLU A 77 -27.52 -0.41 10.11
C GLU A 77 -28.14 -1.32 9.04
N SER A 78 -27.88 -2.63 9.15
CA SER A 78 -28.63 -3.65 8.42
C SER A 78 -29.93 -3.98 9.18
N HIS A 79 -31.09 -3.90 8.54
CA HIS A 79 -32.38 -4.14 9.18
C HIS A 79 -32.50 -5.56 9.80
N ILE A 80 -33.21 -5.66 10.92
CA ILE A 80 -32.98 -6.69 11.97
C ILE A 80 -33.52 -8.11 11.66
N PHE A 81 -34.24 -8.35 10.54
CA PHE A 81 -34.78 -9.67 10.21
C PHE A 81 -34.50 -10.16 8.76
N LYS A 82 -34.51 -11.50 8.61
CA LYS A 82 -33.86 -12.27 7.53
C LYS A 82 -34.64 -12.34 6.21
N GLY A 83 -33.93 -12.47 5.10
CA GLY A 83 -34.44 -12.98 3.82
C GLY A 83 -33.33 -13.16 2.78
N LEU A 84 -33.05 -14.39 2.37
CA LEU A 84 -31.96 -14.70 1.43
C LEU A 84 -32.44 -14.56 -0.03
N GLN A 85 -31.92 -13.56 -0.73
CA GLN A 85 -32.00 -13.39 -2.19
C GLN A 85 -30.60 -12.96 -2.70
N GLU A 86 -30.04 -13.48 -3.79
CA GLU A 86 -30.57 -14.38 -4.83
C GLU A 86 -29.67 -15.60 -5.10
N GLN A 87 -30.29 -16.76 -5.40
CA GLN A 87 -29.67 -17.82 -6.24
C GLN A 87 -30.29 -17.88 -7.66
N SER A 88 -31.20 -16.96 -7.99
CA SER A 88 -31.97 -16.90 -9.23
C SER A 88 -31.09 -16.75 -10.48
N PHE A 89 -29.92 -16.11 -10.34
CA PHE A 89 -29.02 -15.79 -11.45
C PHE A 89 -28.58 -17.03 -12.24
N VAL A 90 -28.29 -18.14 -11.56
CA VAL A 90 -27.82 -19.38 -12.21
C VAL A 90 -28.94 -19.99 -13.07
N ALA A 91 -30.16 -20.09 -12.52
CA ALA A 91 -31.31 -20.61 -13.26
C ALA A 91 -31.66 -19.73 -14.48
N HIS A 92 -31.62 -18.41 -14.33
CA HIS A 92 -31.88 -17.47 -15.43
C HIS A 92 -30.75 -17.48 -16.48
N GLY A 93 -29.49 -17.58 -16.06
CA GLY A 93 -28.33 -17.70 -16.95
C GLY A 93 -28.37 -18.97 -17.80
N ILE A 94 -28.70 -20.12 -17.19
CA ILE A 94 -28.87 -21.40 -17.92
C ILE A 94 -30.07 -21.33 -18.87
N SER A 95 -31.22 -20.83 -18.40
CA SER A 95 -32.45 -20.67 -19.21
C SER A 95 -32.22 -19.76 -20.43
N TYR A 96 -31.45 -18.69 -20.26
CA TYR A 96 -31.02 -17.76 -21.31
C TYR A 96 -30.06 -18.43 -22.31
N ALA A 97 -28.97 -19.05 -21.83
CA ALA A 97 -27.91 -19.58 -22.69
C ALA A 97 -28.40 -20.75 -23.55
N ALA A 98 -29.34 -21.55 -23.04
CA ALA A 98 -29.94 -22.68 -23.74
C ALA A 98 -31.29 -22.36 -24.42
N CYS A 99 -31.79 -21.12 -24.33
CA CYS A 99 -33.09 -20.70 -24.88
C CYS A 99 -34.27 -21.61 -24.48
N MET A 100 -34.38 -21.94 -23.19
CA MET A 100 -35.38 -22.87 -22.65
C MET A 100 -36.50 -22.18 -21.87
N GLY A 101 -37.60 -22.90 -21.61
CA GLY A 101 -38.73 -22.43 -20.79
C GLY A 101 -39.66 -21.41 -21.47
N PRO A 102 -40.55 -20.75 -20.70
CA PRO A 102 -41.53 -19.78 -21.22
C PRO A 102 -40.93 -18.57 -21.95
N GLN A 103 -39.61 -18.37 -21.82
CA GLN A 103 -38.86 -17.23 -22.34
C GLN A 103 -38.43 -17.40 -23.81
N ARG A 104 -38.83 -18.48 -24.49
CA ARG A 104 -38.45 -18.78 -25.89
C ARG A 104 -38.74 -17.65 -26.89
N ALA A 105 -39.78 -16.84 -26.64
CA ALA A 105 -40.12 -15.66 -27.46
C ALA A 105 -39.23 -14.42 -27.17
N ILE A 106 -38.56 -14.39 -26.02
CA ILE A 106 -37.86 -13.20 -25.47
C ILE A 106 -36.47 -12.99 -26.11
N CYS A 107 -36.07 -13.83 -27.09
CA CYS A 107 -34.94 -13.54 -27.96
C CYS A 107 -35.15 -12.31 -28.89
N LYS A 108 -36.31 -11.64 -28.84
CA LYS A 108 -36.63 -10.44 -29.63
C LYS A 108 -37.18 -9.26 -28.80
N ARG A 109 -36.32 -8.62 -27.96
CA ARG A 109 -36.57 -7.34 -27.20
C ARG A 109 -37.69 -7.46 -26.12
N ALA A 110 -37.82 -6.69 -25.04
CA ALA A 110 -37.05 -5.66 -24.33
C ALA A 110 -37.36 -5.85 -22.79
N THR A 111 -37.02 -5.04 -21.79
CA THR A 111 -36.27 -3.76 -21.68
C THR A 111 -35.08 -3.87 -20.73
N HIS A 112 -35.27 -4.33 -19.47
CA HIS A 112 -34.23 -4.36 -18.40
C HIS A 112 -32.95 -5.10 -18.80
N ARG A 113 -33.08 -6.06 -19.73
CA ARG A 113 -32.01 -6.84 -20.35
C ARG A 113 -31.07 -5.98 -21.23
N HIS A 114 -31.54 -4.90 -21.83
CA HIS A 114 -30.75 -4.10 -22.78
C HIS A 114 -29.61 -3.31 -22.13
N PHE A 115 -29.80 -2.80 -20.90
CA PHE A 115 -28.72 -2.12 -20.17
C PHE A 115 -27.53 -3.08 -19.93
N TRP A 116 -27.81 -4.25 -19.35
CA TRP A 116 -26.79 -5.27 -19.09
C TRP A 116 -26.17 -5.83 -20.37
N GLN A 117 -26.96 -6.02 -21.44
CA GLN A 117 -26.42 -6.41 -22.75
C GLN A 117 -25.54 -5.34 -23.40
N ALA A 118 -25.85 -4.05 -23.22
CA ALA A 118 -25.04 -2.96 -23.73
C ALA A 118 -23.72 -2.84 -22.95
N SER A 119 -23.79 -2.89 -21.61
CA SER A 119 -22.61 -2.91 -20.74
C SER A 119 -21.71 -4.13 -21.00
N MET A 120 -22.28 -5.33 -21.16
CA MET A 120 -21.53 -6.53 -21.54
C MET A 120 -20.84 -6.37 -22.91
N LYS A 121 -21.53 -5.80 -23.90
CA LYS A 121 -20.93 -5.55 -25.22
C LYS A 121 -19.77 -4.56 -25.13
N ASP A 122 -19.94 -3.45 -24.41
CA ASP A 122 -18.90 -2.46 -24.19
C ASP A 122 -17.66 -3.08 -23.53
N GLU A 123 -17.84 -3.91 -22.49
CA GLU A 123 -16.73 -4.56 -21.80
C GLU A 123 -16.02 -5.63 -22.64
N ILE A 124 -16.78 -6.39 -23.45
CA ILE A 124 -16.19 -7.31 -24.44
C ILE A 124 -15.42 -6.52 -25.50
N TRP A 125 -15.97 -5.41 -26.01
CA TRP A 125 -15.29 -4.57 -27.00
C TRP A 125 -13.97 -4.02 -26.44
N LYS A 126 -13.95 -3.48 -25.20
CA LYS A 126 -12.70 -3.08 -24.53
C LYS A 126 -11.72 -4.26 -24.47
N THR A 127 -12.18 -5.42 -24.00
CA THR A 127 -11.32 -6.60 -23.82
C THR A 127 -10.69 -7.09 -25.14
N ILE A 128 -11.46 -7.17 -26.23
CA ILE A 128 -10.95 -7.69 -27.52
C ILE A 128 -10.18 -6.64 -28.35
N THR A 129 -10.35 -5.35 -28.06
CA THR A 129 -9.59 -4.27 -28.69
C THR A 129 -8.38 -3.83 -27.86
N ALA A 130 -8.30 -4.23 -26.59
CA ALA A 130 -7.16 -4.01 -25.72
C ALA A 130 -5.88 -4.55 -26.35
N ARG A 131 -4.94 -3.65 -26.62
CA ARG A 131 -3.60 -4.01 -27.09
C ARG A 131 -2.74 -4.34 -25.88
N ARG A 132 -2.06 -5.48 -25.92
CA ARG A 132 -1.04 -5.82 -24.92
C ARG A 132 0.15 -4.88 -25.09
N ASN A 133 0.40 -4.01 -24.10
CA ASN A 133 1.67 -3.31 -24.02
C ASN A 133 2.78 -4.34 -23.72
N CYS A 134 3.71 -4.49 -24.67
CA CYS A 134 4.89 -5.36 -24.56
C CYS A 134 6.19 -4.54 -24.44
N ALA A 135 6.12 -3.22 -24.31
CA ALA A 135 7.28 -2.36 -24.13
C ALA A 135 7.89 -2.55 -22.74
N LYS A 136 9.19 -2.26 -22.61
CA LYS A 136 9.85 -2.22 -21.31
C LYS A 136 9.39 -0.98 -20.55
N ALA A 137 8.75 -1.17 -19.40
CA ALA A 137 8.34 -0.08 -18.53
C ALA A 137 9.53 0.82 -18.17
N LYS A 138 9.40 2.12 -18.46
CA LYS A 138 10.35 3.15 -18.07
C LYS A 138 10.13 3.51 -16.60
N ASN A 139 8.89 3.71 -16.18
CA ASN A 139 8.57 4.01 -14.78
C ASN A 139 7.77 2.85 -14.15
N ILE A 140 7.95 2.65 -12.85
CA ILE A 140 7.24 1.64 -12.06
C ILE A 140 6.66 2.32 -10.82
N VAL A 141 5.37 2.14 -10.55
CA VAL A 141 4.70 2.63 -9.33
C VAL A 141 3.92 1.49 -8.70
N VAL A 142 4.28 1.12 -7.46
CA VAL A 142 3.63 0.05 -6.71
C VAL A 142 2.80 0.65 -5.57
N PHE A 143 1.49 0.52 -5.68
CA PHE A 143 0.52 0.92 -4.67
C PHE A 143 0.17 -0.27 -3.77
N ILE A 144 0.41 -0.12 -2.46
CA ILE A 144 0.06 -1.11 -1.43
C ILE A 144 -1.07 -0.55 -0.55
N GLY A 145 -2.26 -1.13 -0.64
CA GLY A 145 -3.29 -0.96 0.38
C GLY A 145 -3.02 -1.94 1.50
N ASP A 146 -2.33 -1.52 2.57
CA ASP A 146 -2.00 -2.38 3.70
C ASP A 146 -3.30 -2.94 4.30
N GLY A 147 -3.41 -4.26 4.45
CA GLY A 147 -4.62 -4.93 4.92
C GLY A 147 -5.87 -4.85 4.01
N MET A 148 -5.78 -4.24 2.82
CA MET A 148 -6.91 -3.89 1.94
C MET A 148 -7.47 -5.09 1.16
N GLY A 149 -8.11 -6.02 1.87
CA GLY A 149 -8.78 -7.19 1.27
C GLY A 149 -9.97 -6.85 0.37
N ILE A 150 -10.43 -7.85 -0.40
CA ILE A 150 -11.59 -7.75 -1.31
C ILE A 150 -12.87 -7.15 -0.65
N PRO A 151 -13.22 -7.45 0.62
CA PRO A 151 -14.36 -6.82 1.27
C PRO A 151 -14.18 -5.31 1.49
N VAL A 152 -12.95 -4.86 1.79
CA VAL A 152 -12.60 -3.45 1.98
C VAL A 152 -12.76 -2.68 0.65
N ILE A 153 -12.20 -3.24 -0.43
CA ILE A 153 -12.34 -2.72 -1.80
C ILE A 153 -13.83 -2.57 -2.15
N THR A 154 -14.63 -3.62 -1.94
CA THR A 154 -16.05 -3.64 -2.26
C THR A 154 -16.84 -2.58 -1.48
N ALA A 155 -16.59 -2.45 -0.17
CA ALA A 155 -17.27 -1.48 0.67
C ALA A 155 -16.84 -0.03 0.38
N ALA A 156 -15.54 0.21 0.10
CA ALA A 156 -15.03 1.53 -0.25
C ALA A 156 -15.60 2.03 -1.59
N ARG A 157 -15.71 1.13 -2.57
CA ARG A 157 -16.35 1.37 -3.87
C ARG A 157 -17.81 1.80 -3.72
N ILE A 158 -18.57 1.12 -2.84
CA ILE A 158 -19.94 1.49 -2.49
C ILE A 158 -19.97 2.89 -1.84
N LEU A 159 -19.09 3.14 -0.86
CA LEU A 159 -18.97 4.45 -0.23
C LEU A 159 -18.65 5.57 -1.24
N LYS A 160 -17.79 5.31 -2.23
CA LYS A 160 -17.44 6.27 -3.31
C LYS A 160 -18.68 6.69 -4.08
N GLY A 161 -19.51 5.74 -4.50
CA GLY A 161 -20.73 6.04 -5.24
C GLY A 161 -21.79 6.73 -4.38
N GLN A 162 -21.94 6.34 -3.13
CA GLN A 162 -22.86 6.98 -2.17
C GLN A 162 -22.45 8.43 -1.86
N LYS A 163 -21.15 8.70 -1.67
CA LYS A 163 -20.63 10.08 -1.56
C LYS A 163 -20.80 10.91 -2.85
N ALA A 164 -21.05 10.27 -3.99
CA ALA A 164 -21.39 10.90 -5.27
C ALA A 164 -22.90 10.95 -5.56
N GLY A 165 -23.77 10.67 -4.58
CA GLY A 165 -25.23 10.71 -4.73
C GLY A 165 -25.82 9.54 -5.54
N LYS A 166 -25.07 8.46 -5.73
CA LYS A 166 -25.52 7.22 -6.39
C LYS A 166 -25.81 6.12 -5.36
N THR A 167 -26.34 4.98 -5.82
CA THR A 167 -26.57 3.79 -4.98
C THR A 167 -25.27 3.18 -4.44
N GLY A 168 -24.19 3.15 -5.23
CA GLY A 168 -22.85 2.76 -4.80
C GLY A 168 -22.28 1.54 -5.53
N GLU A 169 -23.08 0.48 -5.66
CA GLU A 169 -22.65 -0.84 -6.11
C GLU A 169 -22.34 -0.93 -7.62
N GLU A 170 -22.62 0.14 -8.36
CA GLU A 170 -22.29 0.35 -9.77
C GLU A 170 -21.10 1.29 -10.00
N THR A 171 -20.56 1.88 -8.92
CA THR A 171 -19.37 2.73 -9.00
C THR A 171 -18.10 1.88 -9.03
N PHE A 172 -17.00 2.46 -9.51
CA PHE A 172 -15.67 1.86 -9.56
C PHE A 172 -14.66 2.74 -8.82
N LEU A 173 -13.79 2.11 -8.05
CA LEU A 173 -12.48 2.65 -7.72
C LEU A 173 -11.64 2.73 -9.01
N ASN A 174 -10.67 3.63 -9.06
CA ASN A 174 -9.87 3.88 -10.25
C ASN A 174 -8.98 2.69 -10.64
N PHE A 175 -8.48 1.95 -9.65
CA PHE A 175 -7.71 0.72 -9.88
C PHE A 175 -8.55 -0.48 -10.34
N GLU A 176 -9.87 -0.49 -10.10
CA GLU A 176 -10.74 -1.56 -10.62
C GLU A 176 -10.97 -1.46 -12.15
N LYS A 177 -10.55 -0.36 -12.77
CA LYS A 177 -10.56 -0.16 -14.22
C LYS A 177 -9.30 -0.73 -14.90
N PHE A 178 -8.38 -1.32 -14.14
CA PHE A 178 -7.13 -1.84 -14.69
C PHE A 178 -7.40 -3.10 -15.54
N PRO A 179 -6.73 -3.27 -16.69
CA PRO A 179 -7.03 -4.36 -17.64
C PRO A 179 -6.54 -5.74 -17.18
N TYR A 180 -5.79 -5.83 -16.07
CA TYR A 180 -5.24 -7.07 -15.54
C TYR A 180 -5.49 -7.17 -14.04
N THR A 181 -6.09 -8.29 -13.61
CA THR A 181 -6.40 -8.60 -12.22
C THR A 181 -5.94 -10.02 -11.91
N GLY A 182 -5.45 -10.25 -10.69
CA GLY A 182 -5.01 -11.57 -10.22
C GLY A 182 -5.19 -11.72 -8.71
N LEU A 183 -5.02 -12.94 -8.22
CA LEU A 183 -5.07 -13.26 -6.78
C LEU A 183 -3.68 -13.68 -6.29
N MET A 184 -3.31 -13.23 -5.08
CA MET A 184 -2.01 -13.48 -4.46
C MET A 184 -2.16 -14.37 -3.20
N ARG A 185 -1.20 -15.27 -2.95
CA ARG A 185 -1.15 -16.12 -1.76
C ARG A 185 -0.19 -15.57 -0.72
N THR A 186 -0.70 -14.95 0.32
CA THR A 186 0.04 -14.03 1.21
C THR A 186 0.77 -14.69 2.40
N TYR A 187 0.54 -15.98 2.70
CA TYR A 187 1.16 -16.71 3.84
C TYR A 187 2.68 -16.46 4.04
N CYS A 188 3.16 -16.32 5.28
CA CYS A 188 4.60 -16.33 5.61
C CYS A 188 5.15 -17.76 5.50
N THR A 189 6.47 -17.95 5.53
CA THR A 189 7.06 -19.32 5.51
C THR A 189 6.64 -20.19 6.70
N ASP A 190 6.29 -19.57 7.82
CA ASP A 190 5.98 -20.18 9.11
C ASP A 190 4.53 -19.93 9.61
N LYS A 191 3.76 -19.05 8.94
CA LYS A 191 2.37 -18.73 9.32
C LYS A 191 1.41 -18.62 8.14
N GLN A 192 0.22 -19.18 8.33
CA GLN A 192 -0.88 -19.15 7.35
C GLN A 192 -1.47 -17.74 7.21
N VAL A 193 -1.74 -17.07 8.35
CA VAL A 193 -2.10 -15.65 8.41
C VAL A 193 -0.80 -14.85 8.57
N PRO A 194 -0.44 -14.00 7.60
CA PRO A 194 0.82 -13.28 7.62
C PRO A 194 0.74 -11.96 8.39
N ASP A 195 1.87 -11.25 8.47
CA ASP A 195 1.94 -9.83 8.79
C ASP A 195 2.61 -9.03 7.66
N SER A 196 2.48 -7.71 7.71
CA SER A 196 3.06 -6.75 6.74
C SER A 196 4.59 -6.88 6.54
N ALA A 197 5.35 -7.45 7.48
CA ALA A 197 6.80 -7.60 7.34
C ALA A 197 7.19 -8.76 6.42
N CYS A 198 6.60 -9.95 6.63
CA CYS A 198 6.91 -11.11 5.80
C CYS A 198 6.36 -10.94 4.37
N THR A 199 5.19 -10.30 4.22
CA THR A 199 4.56 -10.01 2.93
C THR A 199 5.25 -8.88 2.19
N GLY A 200 5.63 -7.80 2.89
CA GLY A 200 6.48 -6.75 2.33
C GLY A 200 7.78 -7.32 1.77
N THR A 201 8.43 -8.23 2.51
CA THR A 201 9.66 -8.90 2.05
C THR A 201 9.39 -9.70 0.77
N ALA A 202 8.30 -10.48 0.72
CA ALA A 202 7.90 -11.22 -0.48
C ALA A 202 7.57 -10.32 -1.68
N LEU A 203 6.86 -9.21 -1.46
CA LEU A 203 6.47 -8.25 -2.49
C LEU A 203 7.67 -7.53 -3.12
N PHE A 204 8.64 -7.12 -2.30
CA PHE A 204 9.74 -6.27 -2.76
C PHE A 204 11.02 -7.05 -3.11
N SER A 205 11.25 -8.25 -2.57
CA SER A 205 12.42 -9.08 -2.91
C SER A 205 12.10 -10.30 -3.78
N GLY A 206 10.82 -10.70 -3.86
CA GLY A 206 10.41 -11.98 -4.47
C GLY A 206 10.62 -13.22 -3.60
N ILE A 207 11.22 -13.08 -2.41
CA ILE A 207 11.50 -14.19 -1.47
C ILE A 207 10.55 -14.13 -0.28
N LYS A 208 9.88 -15.24 0.04
CA LYS A 208 9.05 -15.34 1.25
C LYS A 208 9.92 -15.43 2.50
N ALA A 209 9.51 -14.70 3.53
CA ALA A 209 10.20 -14.59 4.81
C ALA A 209 9.40 -15.22 5.98
N PRO A 210 10.03 -15.44 7.14
CA PRO A 210 9.35 -15.71 8.41
C PRO A 210 8.52 -14.52 8.88
N TYR A 211 7.45 -14.80 9.63
CA TYR A 211 6.59 -13.80 10.27
C TYR A 211 7.39 -12.78 11.11
N TYR A 212 6.98 -11.52 11.07
CA TYR A 212 7.57 -10.38 11.80
C TYR A 212 9.01 -9.98 11.41
N THR A 213 9.62 -10.66 10.44
CA THR A 213 10.98 -10.36 9.96
C THR A 213 10.94 -9.49 8.70
N LEU A 214 11.97 -8.65 8.50
CA LEU A 214 12.05 -7.69 7.40
C LEU A 214 13.28 -7.93 6.54
N GLY A 215 13.09 -8.06 5.23
CA GLY A 215 14.18 -8.12 4.24
C GLY A 215 15.13 -9.31 4.43
N VAL A 216 14.69 -10.38 5.09
CA VAL A 216 15.51 -11.56 5.37
C VAL A 216 14.82 -12.83 4.88
N ASP A 217 15.60 -13.85 4.53
CA ASP A 217 15.07 -15.12 4.04
C ASP A 217 14.64 -16.10 5.15
N VAL A 218 14.25 -17.31 4.77
CA VAL A 218 13.78 -18.38 5.67
C VAL A 218 14.81 -18.86 6.71
N HIS A 219 16.10 -18.54 6.55
CA HIS A 219 17.13 -18.91 7.53
C HIS A 219 17.19 -17.96 8.73
N ALA A 220 16.60 -16.76 8.60
CA ALA A 220 16.50 -15.80 9.69
C ALA A 220 15.80 -16.38 10.92
N LYS A 221 16.24 -15.95 12.09
CA LYS A 221 15.72 -16.36 13.38
C LYS A 221 15.08 -15.16 14.05
N TYR A 222 13.75 -15.23 14.21
CA TYR A 222 12.93 -14.18 14.82
C TYR A 222 13.57 -13.70 16.14
N GLY A 223 13.81 -12.39 16.27
CA GLY A 223 14.43 -11.77 17.44
C GLY A 223 15.92 -12.10 17.68
N GLU A 224 16.49 -13.11 17.04
CA GLU A 224 17.90 -13.50 17.20
C GLU A 224 18.78 -12.70 16.22
N CYS A 225 19.30 -11.56 16.70
CA CYS A 225 20.19 -10.70 15.94
C CYS A 225 21.40 -11.44 15.38
N LYS A 226 22.21 -12.05 16.24
CA LYS A 226 23.52 -12.59 15.87
C LYS A 226 23.44 -13.71 14.83
N GLU A 227 22.47 -14.62 14.96
CA GLU A 227 22.30 -15.72 14.00
C GLU A 227 21.68 -15.25 12.68
N THR A 228 20.81 -14.25 12.70
CA THR A 228 20.25 -13.64 11.48
C THR A 228 21.29 -12.81 10.72
N MET A 229 22.14 -12.05 11.43
CA MET A 229 23.17 -11.20 10.82
C MET A 229 24.43 -11.96 10.37
N LYS A 230 24.45 -13.28 10.54
CA LYS A 230 25.62 -14.17 10.38
C LYS A 230 26.13 -14.29 8.94
N TYR A 231 25.23 -14.29 7.96
CA TYR A 231 25.57 -14.47 6.54
C TYR A 231 24.79 -13.51 5.66
N LYS A 232 25.51 -12.73 4.84
CA LYS A 232 24.89 -11.80 3.87
C LYS A 232 23.95 -12.49 2.87
N SER A 233 24.11 -13.78 2.62
CA SER A 233 23.22 -14.57 1.76
C SER A 233 21.77 -14.65 2.28
N TYR A 234 21.52 -14.37 3.56
CA TYR A 234 20.17 -14.33 4.13
C TYR A 234 19.42 -13.03 3.80
N PHE A 235 20.07 -12.07 3.14
CA PHE A 235 19.53 -10.74 2.85
C PHE A 235 19.20 -10.62 1.35
N PRO A 236 17.97 -10.99 0.91
CA PRO A 236 17.58 -10.83 -0.47
C PRO A 236 17.48 -9.34 -0.85
N GLU A 237 18.02 -8.98 -2.01
CA GLU A 237 17.98 -7.62 -2.53
C GLU A 237 16.55 -7.21 -2.92
N SER A 238 16.18 -5.97 -2.64
CA SER A 238 14.86 -5.45 -3.01
C SER A 238 14.84 -4.93 -4.45
N ILE A 239 13.63 -4.83 -5.01
CA ILE A 239 13.37 -4.18 -6.30
C ILE A 239 13.85 -2.73 -6.33
N MET A 240 13.99 -2.08 -5.17
CA MET A 240 14.58 -0.74 -5.08
C MET A 240 16.10 -0.77 -5.25
N THR A 241 16.82 -1.78 -4.73
CA THR A 241 18.25 -1.97 -5.06
C THR A 241 18.43 -2.19 -6.56
N TYR A 242 17.63 -3.10 -7.16
CA TYR A 242 17.69 -3.37 -8.60
C TYR A 242 17.32 -2.14 -9.44
N ALA A 243 16.38 -1.31 -8.97
CA ALA A 243 16.02 -0.06 -9.64
C ALA A 243 17.15 0.99 -9.57
N GLN A 244 17.84 1.13 -8.43
CA GLN A 244 19.02 1.99 -8.31
C GLN A 244 20.18 1.52 -9.20
N ALA A 245 20.44 0.21 -9.22
CA ALA A 245 21.42 -0.40 -10.12
C ALA A 245 21.08 -0.22 -11.61
N ALA A 246 19.80 0.01 -11.94
CA ALA A 246 19.30 0.35 -13.26
C ALA A 246 19.13 1.88 -13.48
N GLU A 247 19.82 2.71 -12.69
CA GLU A 247 19.84 4.18 -12.76
C GLU A 247 18.45 4.84 -12.66
N LYS A 248 17.53 4.20 -11.93
CA LYS A 248 16.21 4.77 -11.64
C LYS A 248 16.22 5.59 -10.36
N LEU A 249 15.50 6.70 -10.37
CA LEU A 249 15.13 7.38 -9.13
C LEU A 249 14.24 6.44 -8.31
N THR A 250 14.48 6.40 -7.01
CA THR A 250 13.80 5.49 -6.09
C THR A 250 13.28 6.22 -4.87
N GLY A 251 12.22 5.69 -4.27
CA GLY A 251 11.61 6.30 -3.10
C GLY A 251 10.23 5.75 -2.77
N PHE A 252 9.69 6.20 -1.63
CA PHE A 252 8.36 5.81 -1.21
C PHE A 252 7.58 6.93 -0.50
N VAL A 253 6.26 6.78 -0.51
CA VAL A 253 5.30 7.56 0.24
C VAL A 253 4.42 6.61 1.04
N THR A 254 4.20 6.89 2.32
CA THR A 254 3.34 6.09 3.20
C THR A 254 2.56 6.95 4.18
N THR A 255 1.38 6.48 4.61
CA THR A 255 0.63 7.07 5.72
C THR A 255 1.00 6.49 7.10
N SER A 256 1.96 5.55 7.18
CA SER A 256 2.55 5.07 8.45
C SER A 256 3.83 5.84 8.84
N ARG A 257 4.49 5.37 9.89
CA ARG A 257 5.92 5.60 10.11
C ARG A 257 6.72 5.15 8.88
N VAL A 258 7.74 5.91 8.49
CA VAL A 258 8.67 5.52 7.39
C VAL A 258 9.53 4.28 7.73
N THR A 259 9.57 3.92 9.01
CA THR A 259 10.22 2.74 9.61
C THR A 259 9.27 1.57 9.86
N HIS A 260 7.97 1.72 9.55
CA HIS A 260 7.00 0.63 9.64
C HIS A 260 7.40 -0.54 8.72
N ALA A 261 6.81 -1.73 8.92
CA ALA A 261 7.22 -2.93 8.19
C ALA A 261 7.14 -2.80 6.66
N THR A 262 5.98 -2.37 6.15
CA THR A 262 5.68 -2.30 4.72
C THR A 262 6.58 -1.30 3.96
N PRO A 263 6.99 -0.12 4.47
CA PRO A 263 8.04 0.69 3.86
C PRO A 263 9.44 0.13 4.14
N ALA A 264 9.73 -0.36 5.36
CA ALA A 264 11.03 -0.90 5.73
C ALA A 264 11.44 -2.12 4.90
N ALA A 265 10.51 -2.97 4.48
CA ALA A 265 10.77 -4.10 3.60
C ALA A 265 11.33 -3.72 2.21
N THR A 266 11.35 -2.42 1.85
CA THR A 266 12.03 -1.94 0.63
C THR A 266 13.54 -1.70 0.82
N TYR A 267 14.04 -1.67 2.06
CA TYR A 267 15.43 -1.26 2.36
C TYR A 267 16.11 -1.87 3.58
N ALA A 268 15.37 -2.48 4.52
CA ALA A 268 15.89 -2.91 5.81
C ALA A 268 15.97 -4.42 5.95
N HIS A 269 17.01 -4.88 6.63
CA HIS A 269 17.25 -6.26 7.02
C HIS A 269 17.18 -6.34 8.55
N SER A 270 16.16 -7.01 9.10
CA SER A 270 15.97 -7.14 10.56
C SER A 270 15.23 -8.44 10.93
N PRO A 271 15.67 -9.17 11.97
CA PRO A 271 14.92 -10.31 12.52
C PRO A 271 13.66 -9.91 13.32
N HIS A 272 13.36 -8.60 13.43
CA HIS A 272 12.21 -8.11 14.19
C HIS A 272 11.73 -6.74 13.67
N ARG A 273 10.47 -6.65 13.22
CA ARG A 273 9.92 -5.41 12.63
C ARG A 273 9.83 -4.22 13.58
N GLU A 274 9.75 -4.44 14.89
CA GLU A 274 9.67 -3.32 15.87
C GLU A 274 11.02 -2.68 16.22
N TRP A 275 12.14 -3.15 15.68
CA TRP A 275 13.46 -2.55 15.93
C TRP A 275 13.65 -1.24 15.13
N GLU A 276 12.63 -0.37 15.19
CA GLU A 276 12.51 0.87 14.44
C GLU A 276 13.48 1.95 14.91
N CYS A 277 13.87 1.94 16.19
CA CYS A 277 14.98 2.72 16.74
C CYS A 277 15.77 1.91 17.78
N ASP A 278 16.93 2.41 18.20
CA ASP A 278 17.83 1.77 19.15
C ASP A 278 17.19 1.50 20.53
N GLY A 279 16.23 2.31 20.97
CA GLY A 279 15.46 2.07 22.20
C GLY A 279 14.60 0.81 22.21
N LYS A 280 14.43 0.14 21.06
CA LYS A 280 13.71 -1.14 20.86
C LYS A 280 14.63 -2.33 20.57
N LEU A 281 15.92 -2.11 20.31
CA LEU A 281 16.90 -3.20 20.22
C LEU A 281 17.14 -3.78 21.63
N PRO A 282 17.13 -5.11 21.80
CA PRO A 282 17.52 -5.71 23.07
C PRO A 282 19.05 -5.57 23.27
N PRO A 283 19.56 -5.55 24.51
CA PRO A 283 20.98 -5.27 24.79
C PRO A 283 21.98 -6.20 24.07
N GLU A 284 21.57 -7.43 23.81
CA GLU A 284 22.34 -8.47 23.12
C GLU A 284 22.36 -8.34 21.58
N ALA A 285 21.54 -7.47 20.99
CA ALA A 285 21.48 -7.27 19.53
C ALA A 285 22.57 -6.33 19.00
N THR A 286 23.81 -6.53 19.43
CA THR A 286 24.93 -5.59 19.18
C THR A 286 25.34 -5.48 17.71
N GLU A 287 25.13 -6.52 16.93
CA GLU A 287 25.40 -6.60 15.50
C GLU A 287 24.28 -5.99 14.64
N CYS A 288 23.13 -5.66 15.24
CA CYS A 288 21.96 -5.16 14.52
C CYS A 288 21.89 -3.63 14.54
N LYS A 289 21.61 -3.07 13.36
CA LYS A 289 21.33 -1.65 13.19
C LYS A 289 19.81 -1.44 13.21
N ASP A 290 19.33 -0.47 13.96
CA ASP A 290 17.89 -0.13 13.96
C ASP A 290 17.42 0.36 12.58
N ILE A 291 16.15 0.13 12.26
CA ILE A 291 15.59 0.39 10.93
C ILE A 291 15.70 1.88 10.55
N ALA A 292 15.55 2.82 11.50
CA ALA A 292 15.76 4.25 11.24
C ALA A 292 17.22 4.55 10.83
N ARG A 293 18.21 3.92 11.47
CA ARG A 293 19.62 4.02 11.05
C ARG A 293 19.84 3.36 9.69
N GLN A 294 19.29 2.17 9.43
CA GLN A 294 19.40 1.51 8.11
C GLN A 294 18.88 2.42 6.98
N MET A 295 17.73 3.09 7.20
CA MET A 295 17.12 4.02 6.23
C MET A 295 18.04 5.19 5.82
N ILE A 296 18.98 5.58 6.68
CA ILE A 296 19.77 6.82 6.57
C ILE A 296 21.24 6.53 6.25
N GLU A 297 21.78 5.45 6.78
CA GLU A 297 23.19 5.08 6.66
C GLU A 297 23.47 4.12 5.49
N ASP A 298 22.50 3.27 5.13
CA ASP A 298 22.71 2.13 4.21
C ASP A 298 21.92 2.26 2.91
N ALA A 299 22.47 1.66 1.84
CA ALA A 299 21.73 1.47 0.59
C ALA A 299 20.69 0.32 0.76
N PRO A 300 19.53 0.37 0.08
CA PRO A 300 19.18 1.36 -0.93
C PRO A 300 18.59 2.67 -0.36
N ALA A 301 18.06 2.69 0.87
CA ALA A 301 17.27 3.82 1.37
C ALA A 301 18.03 5.13 1.56
N ARG A 302 19.32 5.09 1.94
CA ARG A 302 20.19 6.27 1.95
C ARG A 302 20.12 7.02 0.62
N ASP A 303 20.00 6.31 -0.49
CA ASP A 303 20.06 6.84 -1.85
C ASP A 303 18.65 6.99 -2.48
N PHE A 304 17.58 6.86 -1.69
CA PHE A 304 16.22 7.25 -2.09
C PHE A 304 16.09 8.77 -2.23
N HIS A 305 15.47 9.17 -3.33
CA HIS A 305 15.23 10.57 -3.71
C HIS A 305 13.97 11.14 -3.06
N VAL A 306 13.00 10.28 -2.72
CA VAL A 306 11.79 10.65 -1.98
C VAL A 306 11.53 9.66 -0.85
N ILE A 307 11.45 10.17 0.37
CA ILE A 307 10.97 9.42 1.54
C ILE A 307 9.91 10.28 2.22
N MET A 308 8.64 9.87 2.18
CA MET A 308 7.56 10.59 2.86
C MET A 308 6.71 9.71 3.77
N GLY A 309 6.41 10.20 4.97
CA GLY A 309 5.49 9.58 5.92
C GLY A 309 5.53 10.24 7.30
N GLY A 310 5.27 9.44 8.34
CA GLY A 310 5.30 9.85 9.75
C GLY A 310 6.49 9.30 10.55
N GLY A 311 6.29 9.19 11.86
CA GLY A 311 7.24 8.55 12.78
C GLY A 311 8.46 9.42 13.14
N ARG A 312 8.31 10.74 13.17
CA ARG A 312 9.42 11.70 13.36
C ARG A 312 10.38 11.29 14.50
N GLN A 313 9.84 10.85 15.63
CA GLN A 313 10.54 10.57 16.89
C GLN A 313 11.66 9.51 16.81
N PHE A 314 11.60 8.56 15.87
CA PHE A 314 12.58 7.45 15.77
C PHE A 314 13.98 7.91 15.29
N PHE A 315 14.15 9.20 14.97
CA PHE A 315 15.32 9.79 14.30
C PHE A 315 15.98 10.93 15.10
N PHE A 316 15.48 11.25 16.29
CA PHE A 316 16.00 12.29 17.18
C PHE A 316 16.11 11.76 18.61
N PRO A 317 17.14 12.13 19.38
CA PRO A 317 17.20 11.84 20.81
C PRO A 317 16.22 12.73 21.58
N ASN A 318 15.70 12.22 22.70
CA ASN A 318 14.93 12.98 23.69
C ASN A 318 13.64 13.68 23.20
N GLU A 319 13.03 13.30 22.07
CA GLU A 319 11.66 13.77 21.77
C GLU A 319 10.66 13.13 22.76
N THR A 320 10.03 13.96 23.59
CA THR A 320 8.98 13.57 24.53
C THR A 320 7.64 13.41 23.79
N TYR A 321 6.95 12.30 24.04
CA TYR A 321 5.67 11.96 23.40
C TYR A 321 4.54 11.84 24.42
N ASN A 322 3.31 12.00 23.95
CA ASN A 322 2.11 11.93 24.76
C ASN A 322 1.82 10.45 25.14
N GLN A 323 1.78 10.13 26.44
CA GLN A 323 2.00 8.76 26.95
C GLN A 323 0.92 7.72 26.57
N ASN A 324 -0.18 8.12 25.93
CA ASN A 324 -1.41 7.33 25.77
C ASN A 324 -1.44 6.35 24.56
N ARG A 325 -0.31 6.09 23.89
CA ARG A 325 -0.19 5.01 22.89
C ARG A 325 1.10 4.22 23.13
N SER A 326 1.01 2.90 23.26
CA SER A 326 2.12 1.99 23.59
C SER A 326 2.96 1.60 22.36
N GLU A 327 2.30 1.32 21.23
CA GLU A 327 2.97 0.85 19.99
C GLU A 327 3.91 1.89 19.35
N THR A 328 3.76 3.17 19.70
CA THR A 328 4.53 4.28 19.13
C THR A 328 5.74 4.69 19.98
N GLN A 329 6.03 3.93 21.04
CA GLN A 329 7.08 4.23 22.03
C GLN A 329 8.43 3.65 21.59
N CYS A 330 9.21 4.45 20.87
CA CYS A 330 10.65 4.26 20.73
C CYS A 330 11.33 5.61 20.96
N GLN A 331 12.26 5.65 21.91
CA GLN A 331 13.10 6.81 22.21
C GLN A 331 14.53 6.47 21.81
N ARG A 332 15.18 7.30 20.98
CA ARG A 332 16.61 7.14 20.72
C ARG A 332 17.42 7.46 21.97
N ARG A 333 18.31 6.55 22.35
CA ARG A 333 19.22 6.62 23.50
C ARG A 333 20.68 6.76 23.06
N ASP A 334 20.99 6.42 21.82
CA ASP A 334 22.32 6.53 21.20
C ASP A 334 22.79 7.96 20.89
N GLY A 335 21.96 8.97 21.19
CA GLY A 335 22.28 10.39 20.94
C GLY A 335 22.27 10.81 19.47
N ARG A 336 21.98 9.91 18.51
CA ARG A 336 22.07 10.21 17.07
C ARG A 336 20.90 11.07 16.60
N LYS A 337 21.24 12.12 15.86
CA LYS A 337 20.28 12.95 15.12
C LYS A 337 20.30 12.58 13.64
N LEU A 338 19.56 11.54 13.28
CA LEU A 338 19.65 10.92 11.95
C LEU A 338 19.20 11.86 10.81
N VAL A 339 18.27 12.79 11.06
CA VAL A 339 17.90 13.80 10.06
C VAL A 339 19.06 14.77 9.77
N GLU A 340 19.83 15.18 10.78
CA GLU A 340 21.05 15.96 10.57
C GLU A 340 22.11 15.15 9.81
N THR A 341 22.26 13.85 10.12
CA THR A 341 23.14 12.94 9.37
C THR A 341 22.77 12.86 7.88
N TRP A 342 21.48 12.69 7.56
CA TRP A 342 20.98 12.67 6.18
C TRP A 342 21.23 13.99 5.44
N MET A 343 20.92 15.13 6.07
CA MET A 343 21.17 16.45 5.48
C MET A 343 22.66 16.68 5.21
N ASN A 344 23.54 16.25 6.12
CA ASN A 344 24.99 16.35 5.95
C ASN A 344 25.51 15.45 4.81
N ASP A 345 24.95 14.24 4.64
CA ASP A 345 25.24 13.37 3.49
C ASP A 345 24.82 14.01 2.16
N LYS A 346 23.61 14.60 2.06
CA LYS A 346 23.19 15.26 0.81
C LYS A 346 24.03 16.49 0.50
N LYS A 347 24.39 17.26 1.53
CA LYS A 347 25.30 18.40 1.41
C LYS A 347 26.71 17.99 0.96
N SER A 348 27.28 16.90 1.50
CA SER A 348 28.63 16.44 1.13
C SER A 348 28.72 15.95 -0.32
N ARG A 349 27.60 15.46 -0.88
CA ARG A 349 27.46 15.05 -2.28
C ARG A 349 27.14 16.20 -3.25
N ASN A 350 27.07 17.45 -2.76
CA ASN A 350 26.66 18.63 -3.54
C ASN A 350 25.27 18.48 -4.20
N ALA A 351 24.36 17.73 -3.58
CA ALA A 351 22.99 17.55 -4.06
C ALA A 351 22.03 18.54 -3.37
N THR A 352 20.98 18.97 -4.07
CA THR A 352 19.92 19.78 -3.47
C THR A 352 18.99 18.90 -2.65
N TYR A 353 18.61 19.36 -1.45
CA TYR A 353 17.75 18.61 -0.57
C TYR A 353 16.75 19.47 0.19
N LYS A 354 15.61 18.88 0.57
CA LYS A 354 14.65 19.47 1.52
C LYS A 354 14.22 18.45 2.56
N TYR A 355 14.25 18.86 3.82
CA TYR A 355 13.54 18.22 4.91
C TYR A 355 12.25 19.03 5.15
N VAL A 356 11.09 18.37 5.12
CA VAL A 356 9.78 19.01 5.28
C VAL A 356 8.95 18.25 6.32
N THR A 357 8.13 18.98 7.08
CA THR A 357 7.37 18.47 8.23
C THR A 357 5.90 18.91 8.22
N THR A 358 5.53 19.82 7.31
CA THR A 358 4.16 20.31 7.09
C THR A 358 3.77 20.29 5.61
N THR A 359 2.46 20.30 5.33
CA THR A 359 1.92 20.48 3.98
C THR A 359 2.47 21.74 3.30
N SER A 360 2.58 22.86 4.00
CA SER A 360 3.06 24.12 3.41
C SER A 360 4.50 23.99 2.96
N GLU A 361 5.38 23.41 3.79
CA GLU A 361 6.77 23.14 3.44
C GLU A 361 6.90 22.18 2.26
N LEU A 362 6.02 21.18 2.16
CA LEU A 362 5.96 20.26 1.01
C LEU A 362 5.53 20.98 -0.27
N GLN A 363 4.45 21.78 -0.23
CA GLN A 363 3.97 22.58 -1.36
C GLN A 363 5.03 23.59 -1.82
N ASP A 364 5.77 24.18 -0.88
CA ASP A 364 6.89 25.08 -1.14
C ASP A 364 8.06 24.34 -1.82
N ALA A 365 8.42 23.15 -1.32
CA ALA A 365 9.43 22.29 -1.94
C ALA A 365 9.03 21.80 -3.34
N MET A 366 7.74 21.65 -3.64
CA MET A 366 7.27 21.26 -4.97
C MET A 366 7.35 22.38 -6.02
N ARG A 367 7.45 23.66 -5.62
CA ARG A 367 7.67 24.79 -6.55
C ARG A 367 9.09 24.80 -7.14
N ASN A 368 10.08 24.33 -6.39
CA ASN A 368 11.45 24.13 -6.88
C ASN A 368 11.97 22.78 -6.34
N LYS A 369 11.73 21.72 -7.12
CA LYS A 369 11.93 20.34 -6.71
C LYS A 369 13.40 20.06 -6.41
N PRO A 370 13.75 19.61 -5.18
CA PRO A 370 15.11 19.19 -4.87
C PRO A 370 15.40 17.81 -5.47
N ASP A 371 16.69 17.44 -5.54
CA ASP A 371 17.13 16.09 -5.88
C ASP A 371 16.69 15.07 -4.80
N TYR A 372 16.67 15.51 -3.54
CA TYR A 372 16.31 14.69 -2.37
C TYR A 372 15.24 15.35 -1.49
N LEU A 373 14.16 14.62 -1.20
CA LEU A 373 13.05 15.05 -0.35
C LEU A 373 12.83 14.06 0.81
N LEU A 374 12.90 14.56 2.03
CA LEU A 374 12.56 13.82 3.25
C LEU A 374 11.36 14.50 3.95
N GLY A 375 10.16 13.97 3.74
CA GLY A 375 8.91 14.46 4.33
C GLY A 375 8.50 13.68 5.57
N ARG A 376 8.51 14.31 6.75
CA ARG A 376 8.28 13.62 8.03
C ARG A 376 7.34 14.39 8.94
N HIS A 377 6.08 14.00 8.92
CA HIS A 377 5.05 14.57 9.79
C HIS A 377 5.25 14.12 11.26
N ARG A 378 4.80 14.97 12.20
CA ARG A 378 5.02 14.76 13.64
C ARG A 378 4.22 13.59 14.22
N ASP A 379 3.09 13.23 13.62
CA ASP A 379 2.31 12.09 14.07
C ASP A 379 3.05 10.76 13.72
N PRO A 380 3.14 9.79 14.65
CA PRO A 380 3.54 8.42 14.30
C PRO A 380 2.71 7.82 13.15
N HIS A 381 1.43 8.17 13.02
CA HIS A 381 0.59 7.71 11.90
C HIS A 381 -0.07 8.92 11.25
N TYR A 382 0.11 9.11 9.94
CA TYR A 382 -0.42 10.27 9.26
C TYR A 382 -1.94 10.15 9.11
N PHE A 383 -2.67 10.93 9.92
CA PHE A 383 -4.10 11.20 9.71
C PHE A 383 -4.24 12.54 8.96
N PRO A 384 -4.49 12.54 7.64
CA PRO A 384 -4.94 13.74 6.96
C PRO A 384 -6.40 14.01 7.36
N THR A 385 -6.60 14.82 8.40
CA THR A 385 -7.95 15.36 8.72
C THR A 385 -8.49 16.28 7.63
N THR A 386 -7.65 16.64 6.65
CA THR A 386 -8.01 17.31 5.40
C THR A 386 -7.41 16.58 4.21
N LYS A 387 -8.28 16.25 3.23
CA LYS A 387 -7.92 15.59 1.96
C LYS A 387 -6.74 16.29 1.27
N GLN A 388 -5.68 15.54 0.96
CA GLN A 388 -4.55 15.94 0.11
C GLN A 388 -4.14 14.76 -0.76
#